data_AF-X1LIS6-F1
#
_entry.id   AF-X1LIS6-F1
#
_cell.length_a   1.000
_cell.length_b   1.000
_cell.length_c   1.000
_cell.angle_alpha   90.00
_cell.angle_beta   90.00
_cell.angle_gamma   90.00
#
_symmetry.space_group_name_H-M   'P 1'
#
loop_
_entity.id
_entity.type
_entity.pdbx_description
1 polymer ?
#
loop_
_entity_poly.entity_id
_entity_poly.type
_entity_poly.pdbx_seq_one_letter_code
_entity_poly.pdbx_strand_id
1 'polypeptide(L)'
;MSGHHTACETLHTTNYDPGGFAEYIRVPQLNVDRGVFLLPNEVSYGQGAFVEPLACVVRGQRVANLKPAQTVLILGSGISGLLHLLLAHASGAGRVITTDVSEYRLKAAKELGADAVINAKDDIPSRLREINDNRFADLVIVCTGAYSAFTQALESVDRAGTVLFFAPTEPGVELPVPVNDFWRNEIKLMPSYGGSPSDISIAK
;
A
#
# COMPACT_ATOMS: atom_id res chain seq x y z
N MET A 1 -6.92 -21.79 3.11
CA MET A 1 -6.28 -20.85 4.04
C MET A 1 -7.26 -19.71 4.27
N SER A 2 -7.63 -19.37 5.50
CA SER A 2 -8.69 -18.42 5.87
C SER A 2 -8.49 -16.97 5.37
N GLY A 3 -8.35 -16.74 4.06
CA GLY A 3 -8.03 -15.46 3.41
C GLY A 3 -6.53 -15.14 3.27
N HIS A 4 -5.64 -16.01 3.76
CA HIS A 4 -4.19 -15.78 3.82
C HIS A 4 -3.38 -16.51 2.72
N HIS A 5 -3.89 -16.48 1.47
CA HIS A 5 -3.23 -17.15 0.34
C HIS A 5 -1.77 -16.73 0.12
N THR A 6 -1.44 -15.46 0.41
CA THR A 6 -0.08 -14.94 0.17
C THR A 6 0.96 -15.38 1.20
N ALA A 7 0.54 -16.06 2.27
CA ALA A 7 1.42 -16.73 3.23
C ALA A 7 1.53 -18.24 2.95
N CYS A 8 0.95 -18.73 1.85
CA CYS A 8 1.03 -20.14 1.49
C CYS A 8 2.45 -20.46 1.06
N GLU A 9 3.05 -21.50 1.63
CA GLU A 9 4.37 -21.97 1.19
C GLU A 9 4.41 -22.23 -0.32
N THR A 10 3.30 -22.76 -0.87
CA THR A 10 3.18 -23.01 -2.32
C THR A 10 3.37 -21.76 -3.18
N LEU A 11 3.03 -20.56 -2.69
CA LEU A 11 3.30 -19.32 -3.43
C LEU A 11 4.81 -19.06 -3.54
N HIS A 12 5.58 -19.46 -2.53
CA HIS A 12 7.00 -19.20 -2.42
C HIS A 12 7.88 -20.26 -3.12
N THR A 13 7.29 -21.34 -3.62
CA THR A 13 8.02 -22.44 -4.29
C THR A 13 7.96 -22.36 -5.83
N THR A 14 7.19 -21.45 -6.40
CA THR A 14 7.04 -21.29 -7.86
C THR A 14 7.57 -19.94 -8.33
N ASN A 15 8.14 -19.88 -9.53
CA ASN A 15 8.58 -18.63 -10.16
C ASN A 15 8.41 -18.68 -11.68
N TYR A 16 8.35 -17.52 -12.32
CA TYR A 16 8.30 -17.38 -13.78
C TYR A 16 9.72 -17.31 -14.33
N ASP A 17 9.97 -18.00 -15.45
CA ASP A 17 11.30 -18.08 -16.07
C ASP A 17 11.25 -17.60 -17.53
N PRO A 18 12.05 -16.60 -17.95
CA PRO A 18 13.01 -15.81 -17.15
C PRO A 18 12.36 -14.63 -16.38
N GLY A 19 11.03 -14.51 -16.42
CA GLY A 19 10.28 -13.35 -15.93
C GLY A 19 9.78 -12.45 -17.07
N GLY A 20 9.04 -11.38 -16.76
CA GLY A 20 8.28 -10.60 -17.74
C GLY A 20 9.10 -9.74 -18.73
N PHE A 21 10.40 -9.58 -18.52
CA PHE A 21 11.30 -8.86 -19.43
C PHE A 21 11.90 -9.80 -20.49
N ALA A 22 11.03 -10.51 -21.20
CA ALA A 22 11.37 -11.41 -22.29
C ALA A 22 10.22 -11.49 -23.30
N GLU A 23 10.52 -11.91 -24.53
CA GLU A 23 9.49 -12.12 -25.56
C GLU A 23 8.51 -13.25 -25.18
N TYR A 24 8.98 -14.22 -24.40
CA TYR A 24 8.20 -15.35 -23.91
C TYR A 24 8.57 -15.69 -22.47
N ILE A 25 7.59 -16.20 -21.71
CA ILE A 25 7.77 -16.67 -20.34
C ILE A 25 7.28 -18.10 -20.20
N ARG A 26 7.99 -18.92 -19.43
CA ARG A 26 7.53 -20.23 -18.98
C ARG A 26 6.81 -20.07 -17.65
N VAL A 27 5.52 -20.41 -17.65
CA VAL A 27 4.66 -20.38 -16.47
C VAL A 27 4.52 -21.82 -15.93
N PRO A 28 4.82 -22.08 -14.64
CA PRO A 28 4.65 -23.42 -14.07
C PRO A 28 3.20 -23.90 -14.14
N GLN A 29 2.99 -25.21 -14.28
CA GLN A 29 1.66 -25.81 -14.44
C GLN A 29 0.68 -25.38 -13.34
N LEU A 30 1.16 -25.27 -12.09
CA LEU A 30 0.33 -24.83 -10.97
C LEU A 30 -0.18 -23.40 -11.14
N ASN A 31 0.67 -22.49 -11.65
CA ASN A 31 0.27 -21.11 -11.93
C ASN A 31 -0.65 -21.04 -13.15
N VAL A 32 -0.49 -21.92 -14.14
CA VAL A 32 -1.46 -22.03 -15.26
C VAL A 32 -2.82 -22.55 -14.78
N ASP A 33 -2.85 -23.47 -13.81
CA ASP A 33 -4.10 -24.00 -13.24
C ASP A 33 -4.83 -22.97 -12.37
N ARG A 34 -4.11 -22.17 -11.58
CA ARG A 34 -4.72 -21.36 -10.48
C ARG A 34 -4.33 -19.89 -10.43
N GLY A 35 -3.35 -19.46 -11.21
CA GLY A 35 -2.69 -18.15 -11.11
C GLY A 35 -2.76 -17.30 -12.37
N VAL A 36 -3.39 -17.79 -13.44
CA VAL A 36 -3.63 -17.03 -14.67
C VAL A 36 -5.08 -16.55 -14.74
N PHE A 37 -5.27 -15.33 -15.21
CA PHE A 37 -6.57 -14.69 -15.32
C PHE A 37 -6.73 -14.15 -16.72
N LEU A 38 -7.89 -14.40 -17.32
CA LEU A 38 -8.25 -13.76 -18.59
C LEU A 38 -8.44 -12.26 -18.34
N LEU A 39 -7.72 -11.46 -19.12
CA LEU A 39 -7.87 -10.01 -19.17
C LEU A 39 -9.17 -9.68 -19.92
N PRO A 40 -10.05 -8.82 -19.36
CA PRO A 40 -11.22 -8.35 -20.08
C PRO A 40 -10.83 -7.63 -21.39
N ASN A 41 -11.69 -7.70 -22.41
CA ASN A 41 -11.40 -7.14 -23.73
C ASN A 41 -11.26 -5.60 -23.71
N GLU A 42 -11.88 -4.96 -22.73
CA GLU A 42 -11.88 -3.51 -22.54
C GLU A 42 -10.59 -3.00 -21.88
N VAL A 43 -9.79 -3.89 -21.29
CA VAL A 43 -8.55 -3.55 -20.60
C VAL A 43 -7.37 -3.73 -21.56
N SER A 44 -6.66 -2.64 -21.83
CA SER A 44 -5.45 -2.68 -22.66
C SER A 44 -4.32 -3.46 -21.99
N TYR A 45 -3.36 -3.98 -22.75
CA TYR A 45 -2.19 -4.66 -22.17
C TYR A 45 -1.39 -3.78 -21.20
N GLY A 46 -1.29 -2.48 -21.48
CA GLY A 46 -0.64 -1.52 -20.58
C GLY A 46 -1.35 -1.43 -19.23
N GLN A 47 -2.68 -1.39 -19.21
CA GLN A 47 -3.46 -1.46 -17.98
C GLN A 47 -3.39 -2.85 -17.33
N GLY A 48 -3.39 -3.92 -18.12
CA GLY A 48 -3.23 -5.30 -17.66
C GLY A 48 -1.93 -5.51 -16.88
N ALA A 49 -0.85 -4.82 -17.24
CA ALA A 49 0.41 -4.85 -16.49
C ALA A 49 0.29 -4.29 -15.06
N PHE A 50 -0.72 -3.45 -14.77
CA PHE A 50 -0.99 -2.91 -13.43
C PHE A 50 -1.88 -3.79 -12.56
N VAL A 51 -2.45 -4.89 -13.08
CA VAL A 51 -3.35 -5.75 -12.31
C VAL A 51 -2.66 -6.33 -11.08
N GLU A 52 -1.42 -6.80 -11.22
CA GLU A 52 -0.65 -7.36 -10.10
C GLU A 52 -0.36 -6.31 -9.01
N PRO A 53 0.25 -5.15 -9.31
CA PRO A 53 0.52 -4.17 -8.26
C PRO A 53 -0.76 -3.59 -7.67
N LEU A 54 -1.84 -3.44 -8.45
CA LEU A 54 -3.13 -3.02 -7.93
C LEU A 54 -3.75 -4.09 -7.01
N ALA A 55 -3.63 -5.38 -7.33
CA ALA A 55 -4.10 -6.46 -6.46
C ALA A 55 -3.41 -6.46 -5.09
N CYS A 56 -2.10 -6.17 -5.06
CA CYS A 56 -1.37 -5.99 -3.81
C CYS A 56 -1.98 -4.83 -2.97
N VAL A 57 -2.25 -3.70 -3.62
CA VAL A 57 -2.85 -2.51 -3.00
C VAL A 57 -4.27 -2.77 -2.49
N VAL A 58 -5.09 -3.48 -3.27
CA VAL A 58 -6.44 -3.95 -2.88
C VAL A 58 -6.36 -4.80 -1.63
N ARG A 59 -5.44 -5.78 -1.61
CA ARG A 59 -5.21 -6.59 -0.41
C ARG A 59 -4.82 -5.72 0.77
N GLY A 60 -3.85 -4.83 0.59
CA GLY A 60 -3.32 -3.95 1.63
C GLY A 60 -4.39 -3.13 2.31
N GLN A 61 -5.18 -2.37 1.53
CA GLN A 61 -6.27 -1.56 2.09
C GLN A 61 -7.38 -2.40 2.73
N ARG A 62 -7.68 -3.57 2.16
CA ARG A 62 -8.68 -4.51 2.71
C ARG A 62 -8.26 -5.05 4.07
N VAL A 63 -7.01 -5.52 4.23
CA VAL A 63 -6.53 -6.05 5.52
C VAL A 63 -6.27 -4.94 6.55
N ALA A 64 -5.94 -3.73 6.10
CA ALA A 64 -5.92 -2.53 6.93
C ALA A 64 -7.34 -2.03 7.30
N ASN A 65 -8.38 -2.61 6.68
CA ASN A 65 -9.79 -2.38 6.98
C ASN A 65 -10.20 -0.90 6.84
N LEU A 66 -9.73 -0.23 5.78
CA LEU A 66 -10.12 1.14 5.46
C LEU A 66 -11.65 1.27 5.43
N LYS A 67 -12.17 2.33 6.07
CA LYS A 67 -13.58 2.69 6.08
C LYS A 67 -13.82 4.01 5.35
N PRO A 68 -15.04 4.20 4.80
CA PRO A 68 -15.42 5.49 4.24
C PRO A 68 -15.23 6.62 5.25
N ALA A 69 -14.94 7.82 4.74
CA ALA A 69 -14.69 9.04 5.49
C ALA A 69 -13.42 9.07 6.38
N GLN A 70 -12.62 8.00 6.41
CA GLN A 70 -11.34 8.01 7.13
C GLN A 70 -10.27 8.83 6.41
N THR A 71 -9.34 9.40 7.18
CA THR A 71 -8.13 10.05 6.66
C THR A 71 -7.04 9.01 6.43
N VAL A 72 -6.44 9.05 5.24
CA VAL A 72 -5.32 8.19 4.84
C VAL A 72 -4.06 9.04 4.63
N LEU A 73 -2.95 8.65 5.26
CA LEU A 73 -1.62 9.18 4.98
C LEU A 73 -0.80 8.13 4.23
N ILE A 74 -0.23 8.50 3.09
CA ILE A 74 0.61 7.61 2.27
C ILE A 74 2.04 8.13 2.29
N LEU A 75 2.95 7.34 2.86
CA LEU A 75 4.37 7.67 2.92
C LEU A 75 5.11 7.07 1.72
N GLY A 76 5.44 7.92 0.75
CA GLY A 76 6.03 7.55 -0.54
C GLY A 76 5.00 7.64 -1.67
N SER A 77 5.23 8.54 -2.63
CA SER A 77 4.38 8.78 -3.80
C SER A 77 4.97 8.12 -5.07
N GLY A 78 5.60 6.97 -4.91
CA GLY A 78 5.95 6.07 -6.01
C GLY A 78 4.72 5.32 -6.54
N ILE A 79 4.92 4.36 -7.44
CA ILE A 79 3.77 3.70 -8.10
C ILE A 79 2.79 3.05 -7.11
N SER A 80 3.30 2.35 -6.09
CA SER A 80 2.45 1.75 -5.05
C SER A 80 1.66 2.81 -4.28
N GLY A 81 2.30 3.93 -3.93
CA GLY A 81 1.64 5.03 -3.23
C GLY A 81 0.55 5.70 -4.05
N LEU A 82 0.80 5.91 -5.35
CA LEU A 82 -0.19 6.47 -6.27
C LEU A 82 -1.37 5.51 -6.49
N LEU A 83 -1.13 4.20 -6.57
CA LEU A 83 -2.21 3.21 -6.62
C LEU A 83 -3.01 3.19 -5.31
N HIS A 84 -2.35 3.31 -4.15
CA HIS A 84 -3.04 3.45 -2.87
C HIS A 84 -3.89 4.73 -2.80
N LEU A 85 -3.39 5.85 -3.33
CA LEU A 85 -4.13 7.10 -3.42
C LEU A 85 -5.44 6.91 -4.20
N LEU A 86 -5.33 6.39 -5.42
CA LEU A 86 -6.49 6.18 -6.30
C LEU A 86 -7.49 5.19 -5.69
N LEU A 87 -7.01 4.07 -5.14
CA LEU A 87 -7.90 3.10 -4.50
C LEU A 87 -8.55 3.64 -3.23
N ALA A 88 -7.85 4.44 -2.43
CA ALA A 88 -8.40 5.02 -1.21
C ALA A 88 -9.57 5.95 -1.53
N HIS A 89 -9.42 6.81 -2.56
CA HIS A 89 -10.52 7.63 -3.06
C HIS A 89 -11.68 6.78 -3.58
N ALA A 90 -11.41 5.77 -4.42
CA ALA A 90 -12.43 4.86 -4.93
C ALA A 90 -13.17 4.10 -3.80
N SER A 91 -12.49 3.88 -2.67
CA SER A 91 -13.04 3.23 -1.47
C SER A 91 -13.78 4.20 -0.53
N GLY A 92 -13.87 5.48 -0.89
CA GLY A 92 -14.61 6.50 -0.14
C GLY A 92 -13.83 7.10 1.04
N ALA A 93 -12.50 7.07 1.03
CA ALA A 93 -11.69 7.81 2.00
C ALA A 93 -12.11 9.29 2.03
N GLY A 94 -12.14 9.87 3.23
CA GLY A 94 -12.57 11.26 3.43
C GLY A 94 -11.50 12.27 3.04
N ARG A 95 -10.23 11.93 3.28
CA ARG A 95 -9.06 12.72 2.91
C ARG A 95 -7.88 11.79 2.66
N VAL A 96 -7.14 12.01 1.58
CA VAL A 96 -5.94 11.24 1.23
C VAL A 96 -4.76 12.19 1.04
N ILE A 97 -3.76 12.05 1.89
CA ILE A 97 -2.58 12.89 1.96
C ILE A 97 -1.37 12.03 1.57
N THR A 98 -0.51 12.53 0.70
CA THR A 98 0.70 11.79 0.30
C THR A 98 1.97 12.53 0.66
N THR A 99 3.05 11.78 0.85
CA THR A 99 4.38 12.35 1.10
C THR A 99 5.40 11.71 0.17
N ASP A 100 6.45 12.47 -0.14
CA ASP A 100 7.62 12.02 -0.89
C ASP A 100 8.74 13.06 -0.73
N VAL A 101 9.98 12.65 -0.99
CA VAL A 101 11.12 13.59 -1.06
C VAL A 101 11.24 14.24 -2.45
N SER A 102 10.60 13.65 -3.45
CA SER A 102 10.63 14.08 -4.85
C SER A 102 9.46 14.99 -5.18
N GLU A 103 9.74 16.25 -5.48
CA GLU A 103 8.74 17.22 -5.96
C GLU A 103 7.99 16.75 -7.21
N TYR A 104 8.66 16.00 -8.10
CA TYR A 104 8.03 15.41 -9.28
C TYR A 104 6.93 14.42 -8.89
N ARG A 105 7.18 13.56 -7.89
CA ARG A 105 6.19 12.59 -7.40
C ARG A 105 5.07 13.24 -6.60
N LEU A 106 5.37 14.26 -5.81
CA LEU A 106 4.35 15.06 -5.12
C LEU A 106 3.42 15.74 -6.13
N LYS A 107 4.00 16.32 -7.20
CA LYS A 107 3.21 16.91 -8.29
C LYS A 107 2.29 15.88 -8.94
N ALA A 108 2.81 14.70 -9.26
CA ALA A 108 2.00 13.60 -9.82
C ALA A 108 0.87 13.16 -8.87
N ALA A 109 1.15 13.04 -7.56
CA ALA A 109 0.13 12.71 -6.57
C ALA A 109 -0.99 13.76 -6.52
N LYS A 110 -0.63 15.05 -6.57
CA LYS A 110 -1.60 16.15 -6.62
C LYS A 110 -2.43 16.14 -7.90
N GLU A 111 -1.81 15.87 -9.06
CA GLU A 111 -2.51 15.72 -10.34
C GLU A 111 -3.48 14.52 -10.34
N LEU A 112 -3.16 13.46 -9.60
CA LEU A 112 -4.00 12.27 -9.41
C LEU A 112 -5.04 12.42 -8.28
N GLY A 113 -5.17 13.60 -7.68
CA GLY A 113 -6.26 13.94 -6.77
C GLY A 113 -5.93 13.86 -5.28
N ALA A 114 -4.67 13.74 -4.88
CA ALA A 114 -4.30 13.87 -3.46
C ALA A 114 -4.81 15.21 -2.90
N ASP A 115 -5.53 15.16 -1.77
CA ASP A 115 -6.11 16.33 -1.12
C ASP A 115 -5.02 17.29 -0.63
N ALA A 116 -3.87 16.72 -0.23
CA ALA A 116 -2.67 17.45 0.08
C ALA A 116 -1.42 16.61 -0.15
N VAL A 117 -0.30 17.31 -0.32
CA VAL A 117 1.02 16.71 -0.47
C VAL A 117 1.99 17.36 0.52
N ILE A 118 2.85 16.57 1.15
CA ILE A 118 3.84 17.04 2.14
C ILE A 118 5.23 16.56 1.70
N ASN A 119 6.23 17.46 1.73
CA ASN A 119 7.60 17.03 1.51
C ASN A 119 8.05 16.17 2.69
N ALA A 120 8.56 14.96 2.43
CA ALA A 120 8.90 14.01 3.49
C ALA A 120 10.07 14.46 4.39
N LYS A 121 10.76 15.55 4.03
CA LYS A 121 11.78 16.22 4.85
C LYS A 121 11.19 17.15 5.92
N ASP A 122 9.92 17.52 5.79
CA ASP A 122 9.22 18.33 6.79
C ASP A 122 8.80 17.48 8.01
N ASP A 123 8.33 18.15 9.05
CA ASP A 123 7.66 17.51 10.19
C ASP A 123 6.27 16.99 9.76
N ILE A 124 6.24 15.75 9.26
CA ILE A 124 5.00 15.12 8.76
C ILE A 124 3.89 15.09 9.83
N PRO A 125 4.12 14.63 11.08
CA PRO A 125 3.07 14.66 12.12
C PRO A 125 2.47 16.04 12.37
N SER A 126 3.30 17.09 12.42
CA SER A 126 2.80 18.45 12.63
C SER A 126 2.04 18.97 11.41
N ARG A 127 2.60 18.81 10.21
CA ARG A 127 1.94 19.22 8.96
C ARG A 127 0.63 18.49 8.72
N LEU A 128 0.58 17.20 9.02
CA LEU A 128 -0.64 16.39 8.96
C LEU A 128 -1.73 16.98 9.85
N ARG A 129 -1.45 17.28 11.12
CA ARG A 129 -2.43 17.87 12.04
C ARG A 129 -2.93 19.23 11.54
N GLU A 130 -2.05 20.07 11.02
CA GLU A 130 -2.43 21.39 10.48
C GLU A 130 -3.45 21.27 9.33
N ILE A 131 -3.30 20.28 8.46
CA ILE A 131 -4.18 20.08 7.29
C ILE A 131 -5.30 19.08 7.54
N ASN A 132 -5.34 18.42 8.71
CA ASN A 132 -6.29 17.37 9.06
C ASN A 132 -7.03 17.70 10.37
N ASP A 133 -7.45 18.96 10.52
CA ASP A 133 -8.34 19.40 11.59
C ASP A 133 -7.80 19.03 12.99
N ASN A 134 -6.49 19.18 13.17
CA ASN A 134 -5.72 18.82 14.36
C ASN A 134 -5.77 17.33 14.75
N ARG A 135 -6.02 16.44 13.78
CA ARG A 135 -6.03 14.99 13.95
C ARG A 135 -4.92 14.31 13.16
N PHE A 136 -4.52 13.14 13.63
CA PHE A 136 -3.67 12.20 12.88
C PHE A 136 -4.51 11.38 11.89
N ALA A 137 -3.87 10.51 11.11
CA ALA A 137 -4.56 9.70 10.10
C ALA A 137 -5.11 8.40 10.72
N ASP A 138 -6.32 8.00 10.31
CA ASP A 138 -6.90 6.72 10.72
C ASP A 138 -6.13 5.53 10.10
N LEU A 139 -5.58 5.73 8.89
CA LEU A 139 -4.73 4.77 8.20
C LEU A 139 -3.45 5.44 7.69
N VAL A 140 -2.29 4.95 8.13
CA VAL A 140 -0.99 5.33 7.56
C VAL A 140 -0.44 4.17 6.73
N ILE A 141 -0.05 4.42 5.49
CA ILE A 141 0.44 3.41 4.55
C ILE A 141 1.89 3.69 4.19
N VAL A 142 2.80 2.80 4.57
CA VAL A 142 4.23 2.93 4.29
C VAL A 142 4.56 2.27 2.95
N CYS A 143 4.81 3.09 1.92
CA CYS A 143 5.13 2.67 0.54
C CYS A 143 6.60 2.91 0.15
N THR A 144 7.48 3.10 1.14
CA THR A 144 8.92 3.32 0.95
C THR A 144 9.73 2.53 1.99
N GLY A 145 10.93 2.08 1.63
CA GLY A 145 11.84 1.40 2.55
C GLY A 145 12.65 2.34 3.45
N ALA A 146 12.44 3.66 3.36
CA ALA A 146 13.18 4.62 4.16
C ALA A 146 12.83 4.50 5.65
N TYR A 147 13.83 4.27 6.51
CA TYR A 147 13.63 4.10 7.96
C TYR A 147 12.84 5.25 8.59
N SER A 148 13.11 6.50 8.18
CA SER A 148 12.39 7.67 8.68
C SER A 148 10.88 7.60 8.44
N ALA A 149 10.43 6.98 7.33
CA ALA A 149 9.02 6.82 7.04
C ALA A 149 8.34 5.87 8.04
N PHE A 150 9.04 4.85 8.53
CA PHE A 150 8.50 3.97 9.57
C PHE A 150 8.30 4.73 10.88
N THR A 151 9.29 5.51 11.32
CA THR A 151 9.15 6.36 12.52
C THR A 151 8.01 7.37 12.36
N GLN A 152 8.00 8.11 11.25
CA GLN A 152 6.95 9.08 10.92
C GLN A 152 5.57 8.41 10.89
N ALA A 153 5.45 7.16 10.43
CA ALA A 153 4.19 6.44 10.43
C ALA A 153 3.66 6.16 11.83
N LEU A 154 4.53 5.73 12.76
CA LEU A 154 4.15 5.47 14.15
C LEU A 154 3.73 6.76 14.88
N GLU A 155 4.28 7.91 14.46
CA GLU A 155 3.98 9.24 15.02
C GLU A 155 2.78 9.93 14.35
N SER A 156 2.30 9.42 13.21
CA SER A 156 1.25 10.06 12.40
C SER A 156 -0.08 9.29 12.37
N VAL A 157 -0.19 8.20 13.13
CA VAL A 157 -1.41 7.38 13.23
C VAL A 157 -2.26 7.83 14.41
N ASP A 158 -3.57 7.97 14.19
CA ASP A 158 -4.53 8.33 15.24
C ASP A 158 -4.85 7.14 16.14
N ARG A 159 -5.51 7.42 17.27
CA ARG A 159 -6.03 6.39 18.17
C ARG A 159 -6.97 5.44 17.42
N ALA A 160 -6.90 4.15 17.73
CA ALA A 160 -7.59 3.06 17.04
C ALA A 160 -7.26 2.92 15.54
N GLY A 161 -6.24 3.66 15.06
CA GLY A 161 -5.79 3.64 13.69
C GLY A 161 -4.90 2.46 13.35
N THR A 162 -4.51 2.38 12.08
CA THR A 162 -3.67 1.31 11.54
C THR A 162 -2.47 1.87 10.80
N VAL A 163 -1.30 1.32 11.06
CA VAL A 163 -0.11 1.49 10.21
C VAL A 163 0.03 0.25 9.34
N LEU A 164 -0.15 0.43 8.04
CA LEU A 164 0.04 -0.59 7.02
C LEU A 164 1.48 -0.54 6.49
N PHE A 165 2.28 -1.54 6.83
CA PHE A 165 3.60 -1.75 6.25
C PHE A 165 3.46 -2.47 4.90
N PHE A 166 3.39 -1.67 3.82
CA PHE A 166 3.25 -2.17 2.45
C PHE A 166 4.62 -2.41 1.79
N ALA A 167 5.61 -1.60 2.13
CA ALA A 167 7.01 -1.82 1.78
C ALA A 167 7.80 -2.25 3.02
N PRO A 168 8.74 -3.22 2.89
CA PRO A 168 9.70 -3.52 3.94
C PRO A 168 10.85 -2.50 3.96
N THR A 169 11.52 -2.41 5.10
CA THR A 169 12.86 -1.81 5.22
C THR A 169 13.94 -2.80 4.77
N GLU A 170 15.21 -2.39 4.79
CA GLU A 170 16.34 -3.29 4.55
C GLU A 170 16.34 -4.48 5.53
N PRO A 171 16.73 -5.69 5.09
CA PRO A 171 16.80 -6.85 5.98
C PRO A 171 17.70 -6.60 7.20
N GLY A 172 17.21 -6.99 8.38
CA GLY A 172 17.95 -6.86 9.65
C GLY A 172 17.78 -5.51 10.36
N VAL A 173 17.08 -4.54 9.76
CA VAL A 173 16.74 -3.29 10.44
C VAL A 173 15.61 -3.53 11.44
N GLU A 174 15.85 -3.16 12.70
CA GLU A 174 14.87 -3.23 13.78
C GLU A 174 14.05 -1.94 13.88
N LEU A 175 12.75 -2.08 14.15
CA LEU A 175 11.83 -0.95 14.31
C LEU A 175 11.35 -0.89 15.77
N PRO A 176 11.76 0.13 16.54
CA PRO A 176 11.28 0.29 17.91
C PRO A 176 9.81 0.72 17.91
N VAL A 177 8.94 -0.10 18.52
CA VAL A 177 7.52 0.21 18.68
C VAL A 177 7.26 0.61 20.13
N PRO A 178 6.64 1.78 20.41
CA PRO A 178 6.29 2.19 21.77
C PRO A 178 5.05 1.40 22.23
N VAL A 179 5.28 0.16 22.69
CA VAL A 179 4.21 -0.82 22.98
C VAL A 179 3.15 -0.29 23.92
N ASN A 180 3.52 0.44 24.98
CA ASN A 180 2.55 0.98 25.94
C ASN A 180 1.61 2.01 25.31
N ASP A 181 2.13 2.89 24.46
CA ASP A 181 1.31 3.90 23.77
C ASP A 181 0.40 3.24 22.74
N PHE A 182 0.92 2.26 22.00
CA PHE A 182 0.16 1.51 20.99
C PHE A 182 -0.96 0.69 21.64
N TRP A 183 -0.66 0.02 22.75
CA TRP A 183 -1.64 -0.70 23.54
C TRP A 183 -2.74 0.23 24.08
N ARG A 184 -2.36 1.35 24.72
CA ARG A 184 -3.31 2.30 25.32
C ARG A 184 -4.18 3.00 24.27
N ASN A 185 -3.66 3.16 23.05
CA ASN A 185 -4.34 3.85 21.97
C ASN A 185 -4.93 2.91 20.92
N GLU A 186 -4.89 1.59 21.15
CA GLU A 186 -5.44 0.56 20.25
C GLU A 186 -4.90 0.62 18.80
N ILE A 187 -3.64 1.01 18.62
CA ILE A 187 -3.02 1.16 17.30
C ILE A 187 -2.60 -0.21 16.76
N LYS A 188 -2.90 -0.47 15.48
CA LYS A 188 -2.56 -1.73 14.79
C LYS A 188 -1.35 -1.55 13.90
N LEU A 189 -0.44 -2.51 13.94
CA LEU A 189 0.62 -2.68 12.94
C LEU A 189 0.25 -3.84 12.03
N MET A 190 0.12 -3.57 10.72
CA MET A 190 -0.37 -4.54 9.76
C MET A 190 0.60 -4.64 8.58
N PRO A 191 1.32 -5.76 8.40
CA PRO A 191 2.05 -6.02 7.17
C PRO A 191 1.11 -6.53 6.07
N SER A 192 1.45 -6.28 4.81
CA SER A 192 0.79 -6.93 3.67
C SER A 192 1.81 -7.32 2.60
N TYR A 193 1.63 -8.50 2.03
CA TYR A 193 2.48 -9.04 0.95
C TYR A 193 1.60 -9.69 -0.12
N GLY A 194 1.91 -9.38 -1.39
CA GLY A 194 1.29 -9.94 -2.59
C GLY A 194 -0.20 -9.63 -2.76
N GLY A 195 -0.78 -10.10 -3.87
CA GLY A 195 -2.23 -10.18 -4.07
C GLY A 195 -2.69 -11.65 -4.03
N SER A 196 -3.85 -11.92 -3.43
CA SER A 196 -4.49 -13.24 -3.57
C SER A 196 -5.35 -13.31 -4.83
N PRO A 197 -5.77 -14.51 -5.30
CA PRO A 197 -6.66 -14.64 -6.46
C PRO A 197 -7.94 -13.79 -6.38
N SER A 198 -8.51 -13.62 -5.18
CA SER A 198 -9.65 -12.74 -4.97
C SER A 198 -9.31 -11.26 -5.12
N ASP A 199 -8.10 -10.86 -4.68
CA ASP A 199 -7.65 -9.47 -4.82
C ASP A 199 -7.34 -9.16 -6.31
N ILE A 200 -6.78 -10.11 -7.06
CA ILE A 200 -6.55 -10.01 -8.51
C ILE A 200 -7.88 -9.90 -9.27
N SER A 201 -8.89 -10.66 -8.85
CA SER A 201 -10.21 -10.62 -9.49
C SER A 201 -10.92 -9.27 -9.34
N ILE A 202 -10.61 -8.50 -8.29
CA ILE A 202 -11.11 -7.14 -8.07
C ILE A 202 -10.30 -6.11 -8.88
N ALA A 203 -9.01 -6.37 -9.08
CA ALA A 203 -8.09 -5.42 -9.72
C ALA A 203 -8.12 -5.44 -11.26
N LYS A 204 -8.68 -6.48 -11.88
CA LYS A 204 -8.69 -6.70 -13.34
C LYS A 204 -9.89 -6.09 -14.06
#